data_AF-A0A351A0X5-F1
#
_entry.id   AF-A0A351A0X5-F1
#
_cell.length_a   1.000
_cell.length_b   1.000
_cell.length_c   1.000
_cell.angle_alpha   90.00
_cell.angle_beta   90.00
_cell.angle_gamma   90.00
#
_symmetry.space_group_name_H-M   'P 1'
#
loop_
_entity.id
_entity.type
_entity.pdbx_description
1 polymer ?
#
loop_
_entity_poly.entity_id
_entity_poly.type
_entity_poly.pdbx_seq_one_letter_code
_entity_poly.pdbx_strand_id
1 'polypeptide(L)' 'MSRVAKNPVAIPQGVEVTISAGEIAVKGPLGTLRQALT' A
#
# COMPACT_ATOMS: atom_id res chain seq x y z
N MET A 1 -18.76 2.32 -11.90
CA MET A 1 -17.69 3.10 -11.21
C MET A 1 -17.61 2.59 -9.78
N SER A 2 -16.51 1.94 -9.39
CA SER A 2 -16.38 1.30 -8.06
C SER A 2 -16.41 2.35 -6.94
N ARG A 3 -17.20 2.09 -5.88
CA ARG A 3 -17.27 2.96 -4.69
C ARG A 3 -16.01 2.83 -3.81
N VAL A 4 -15.36 1.65 -3.83
CA VAL A 4 -14.20 1.33 -2.97
C VAL A 4 -12.92 1.93 -3.54
N ALA A 5 -12.70 1.81 -4.86
CA ALA A 5 -11.51 2.35 -5.51
C ALA A 5 -11.42 3.89 -5.43
N LYS A 6 -12.56 4.55 -5.18
CA LYS A 6 -12.65 6.01 -5.06
C LYS A 6 -12.47 6.50 -3.62
N ASN A 7 -12.23 5.60 -2.66
CA ASN A 7 -12.01 5.94 -1.26
C ASN A 7 -10.49 5.94 -0.95
N PRO A 8 -9.84 7.12 -0.84
CA PRO A 8 -8.41 7.19 -0.60
C PRO A 8 -8.04 6.68 0.80
N VAL A 9 -6.94 5.92 0.90
CA VAL A 9 -6.39 5.44 2.17
C VAL A 9 -5.30 6.40 2.62
N ALA A 10 -5.40 6.94 3.83
CA ALA A 10 -4.37 7.79 4.42
C ALA A 10 -3.15 6.95 4.84
N ILE A 11 -1.95 7.41 4.47
CA ILE A 11 -0.69 6.77 4.86
C ILE A 11 -0.19 7.43 6.15
N PRO A 12 -0.08 6.69 7.26
CA PRO A 12 0.42 7.22 8.53
C PRO A 12 1.89 7.64 8.44
N GLN A 13 2.31 8.56 9.32
CA GLN A 13 3.71 8.93 9.43
C GLN A 13 4.57 7.74 9.86
N GLY A 14 5.73 7.56 9.21
CA GLY A 14 6.61 6.42 9.45
C GLY A 14 6.24 5.15 8.69
N VAL A 15 5.27 5.22 7.77
CA VAL A 15 4.96 4.15 6.82
C VAL A 15 5.48 4.54 5.44
N GLU A 16 6.35 3.70 4.87
CA GLU A 16 6.89 3.88 3.52
C GLU A 16 6.21 2.88 2.57
N VAL A 17 5.65 3.36 1.47
CA VAL A 17 4.96 2.54 0.47
C VAL A 17 5.72 2.62 -0.84
N THR A 18 6.14 1.46 -1.35
CA THR A 18 6.76 1.32 -2.66
C THR A 18 5.80 0.57 -3.58
N ILE A 19 5.44 1.19 -4.70
CA ILE A 19 4.57 0.59 -5.71
C ILE A 19 5.42 0.27 -6.94
N SER A 20 5.50 -1.02 -7.27
CA SER A 20 6.15 -1.56 -8.46
C SER A 20 5.11 -2.19 -9.38
N ALA A 21 5.46 -2.39 -10.65
CA ALA A 21 4.53 -2.84 -11.70
C ALA A 21 3.82 -4.19 -11.41
N GLY A 22 4.32 -5.00 -10.46
CA GLY A 22 3.70 -6.26 -10.06
C GLY A 22 3.59 -6.46 -8.54
N GLU A 23 3.97 -5.48 -7.73
CA GLU A 23 4.02 -5.65 -6.27
C GLU A 23 3.93 -4.31 -5.54
N ILE A 24 3.23 -4.29 -4.40
CA ILE A 24 3.27 -3.24 -3.40
C ILE A 24 4.04 -3.74 -2.18
N ALA A 25 5.05 -2.98 -1.77
CA ALA A 25 5.74 -3.18 -0.51
C ALA A 25 5.40 -2.04 0.46
N VAL A 26 5.01 -2.39 1.69
CA VAL A 26 4.70 -1.45 2.78
C VAL A 26 5.65 -1.72 3.93
N LYS A 27 6.46 -0.72 4.30
CA LYS A 27 7.34 -0.78 5.48
C LYS A 27 6.74 0.07 6.58
N GLY A 28 6.62 -0.47 7.77
CA GLY A 28 6.17 0.25 8.96
C GLY A 28 6.95 -0.17 10.21
N PRO A 29 6.62 0.42 11.36
CA PRO A 29 7.34 0.18 12.61
C PRO A 29 7.27 -1.29 13.09
N LEU A 30 6.24 -2.03 12.68
CA LEU A 30 6.02 -3.42 13.05
C LEU A 30 6.60 -4.44 12.04
N GLY A 31 7.24 -3.96 10.97
CA GLY A 31 7.85 -4.82 9.95
C GLY A 31 7.49 -4.43 8.52
N THR A 32 7.66 -5.37 7.59
CA THR A 32 7.46 -5.16 6.15
C THR A 32 6.43 -6.13 5.59
N LEU A 33 5.48 -5.62 4.81
CA LEU A 33 4.45 -6.40 4.13
C LEU A 33 4.61 -6.25 2.62
N ARG A 34 4.43 -7.36 1.89
CA ARG A 34 4.56 -7.45 0.44
C ARG A 34 3.29 -8.06 -0.14
N GLN A 35 2.72 -7.40 -1.15
CA GLN A 35 1.48 -7.82 -1.80
C GLN A 35 1.65 -7.75 -3.32
N ALA A 36 1.50 -8.88 -4.00
CA ALA A 36 1.51 -8.93 -5.47
C ALA A 36 0.25 -8.28 -6.05
N LEU A 37 0.39 -7.55 -7.16
CA LEU A 37 -0.74 -7.07 -7.96
C LEU A 37 -1.07 -8.13 -9.00
N THR A 38 -2.27 -8.70 -8.89
CA THR A 38 -2.86 -9.63 -9.86
C THR A 38 -4.05 -8.99 -10.55
#